data_AF-A0A2N0QRV6-F1
#
_entry.id   AF-A0A2N0QRV6-F1
#
_cell.length_a   1.000
_cell.length_b   1.000
_cell.length_c   1.000
_cell.angle_alpha   90.00
_cell.angle_beta   90.00
_cell.angle_gamma   90.00
#
_symmetry.space_group_name_H-M   'P 1'
#
loop_
_entity.id
_entity.type
_entity.pdbx_description
1 polymer ?
#
loop_
_entity_poly.entity_id
_entity_poly.type
_entity_poly.pdbx_seq_one_letter_code
_entity_poly.pdbx_strand_id
1 'polypeptide(L)' 'MMVSINCLLLGMTSFVDTFVVNVAKESDIHGSLVKFDDLKISDLKFLVYNEINHDI' A
#
# COMPACT_ATOMS: atom_id res chain seq x y z
N MET A 1 -2.99 10.93 11.26
CA MET A 1 -3.37 9.52 11.50
C MET A 1 -2.82 8.73 10.33
N MET A 2 -2.06 7.68 10.60
CA MET A 2 -1.51 6.78 9.59
C MET A 2 -2.27 5.47 9.70
N VAL A 3 -2.76 4.94 8.59
CA VAL A 3 -3.49 3.68 8.56
C VAL A 3 -2.57 2.63 7.98
N SER A 4 -2.36 1.54 8.70
CA SER A 4 -1.53 0.43 8.24
C SER A 4 -2.40 -0.69 7.72
N ILE A 5 -2.14 -1.14 6.49
CA ILE A 5 -2.83 -2.25 5.85
C ILE A 5 -1.89 -3.46 5.87
N ASN A 6 -2.37 -4.56 6.43
CA ASN A 6 -1.64 -5.83 6.38
C ASN A 6 -1.95 -6.54 5.06
N CYS A 7 -0.91 -6.85 4.30
CA CYS A 7 -0.99 -7.49 3.01
C CYS A 7 -0.35 -8.88 3.08
N LEU A 8 -0.93 -9.84 2.34
CA LEU A 8 -0.37 -11.17 2.14
C LEU A 8 -0.10 -11.35 0.65
N LEU A 9 1.13 -11.74 0.29
CA LEU A 9 1.46 -12.09 -1.10
C LEU A 9 0.70 -13.34 -1.52
N LEU A 10 -0.09 -13.24 -2.58
CA LEU A 10 -0.81 -14.39 -3.12
C LEU A 10 0.19 -15.43 -3.64
N GLY A 11 -0.02 -16.69 -3.28
CA GLY A 11 0.90 -17.79 -3.56
C GLY A 11 1.88 -18.08 -2.42
N MET A 12 2.01 -17.17 -1.45
CA MET A 12 2.67 -17.43 -0.17
C MET A 12 1.58 -17.70 0.88
N THR A 13 1.67 -18.82 1.58
CA THR A 13 0.63 -19.26 2.54
C THR A 13 1.04 -19.08 4.00
N SER A 14 2.25 -18.60 4.26
CA SER A 14 2.73 -18.37 5.62
C SER A 14 2.43 -16.94 6.07
N PHE A 15 2.01 -16.79 7.34
CA PHE A 15 1.83 -15.49 7.97
C PHE A 15 3.15 -14.72 8.14
N VAL A 16 4.30 -15.37 7.98
CA VAL A 16 5.62 -14.67 7.99
C VAL A 16 5.87 -13.90 6.70
N ASP A 17 5.15 -14.22 5.62
CA ASP A 17 5.30 -13.57 4.31
C ASP A 17 4.35 -12.36 4.17
N THR A 18 3.76 -11.90 5.28
CA THR A 18 2.95 -10.68 5.29
C THR A 18 3.84 -9.45 5.34
N PHE A 19 3.38 -8.37 4.70
CA PHE A 19 4.02 -7.06 4.74
C PHE A 19 2.98 -5.99 5.08
N VAL A 20 3.47 -4.85 5.55
CA VAL A 20 2.63 -3.73 5.97
C VAL A 20 2.75 -2.62 4.96
N VAL A 21 1.63 -2.12 4.47
CA VAL A 21 1.58 -0.90 3.64
C VAL A 21 1.05 0.23 4.49
N ASN A 22 1.86 1.27 4.68
CA ASN A 22 1.47 2.44 5.44
C ASN A 22 0.80 3.47 4.53
N VAL A 23 -0.47 3.75 4.79
CA VAL A 23 -1.26 4.76 4.07
C VAL A 23 -1.27 6.05 4.88
N ALA A 24 -0.69 7.09 4.28
CA ALA A 24 -0.68 8.44 4.83
C ALA A 24 -2.04 9.12 4.66
N LYS A 25 -2.25 10.23 5.37
CA LYS A 25 -3.48 11.05 5.23
C LYS A 25 -3.67 11.54 3.80
N GLU A 26 -2.55 11.85 3.14
CA GLU A 26 -2.46 12.18 1.72
C GLU A 26 -1.29 11.38 1.16
N SER A 27 -1.50 10.73 0.02
CA SER A 27 -0.50 9.92 -0.67
C SER A 27 -0.28 10.48 -2.06
N ASP A 28 0.98 10.55 -2.49
CA ASP A 28 1.31 10.85 -3.87
C ASP A 28 1.08 9.61 -4.73
N ILE A 29 0.08 9.68 -5.60
CA ILE A 29 -0.27 8.67 -6.57
C ILE A 29 0.00 9.27 -7.95
N HIS A 30 1.06 8.81 -8.61
CA HIS A 30 1.43 9.28 -9.95
C HIS A 30 1.58 10.81 -10.10
N GLY A 31 2.12 11.49 -9.08
CA GLY A 31 2.29 12.95 -9.07
C GLY A 31 1.03 13.72 -8.65
N SER A 32 -0.01 13.02 -8.20
CA SER A 32 -1.25 13.60 -7.68
C SER A 32 -1.42 13.25 -6.21
N LEU A 33 -1.57 14.28 -5.37
CA LEU A 33 -1.91 14.10 -3.96
C LEU A 33 -3.36 13.63 -3.81
N VAL A 34 -3.55 12.39 -3.37
CA VAL A 34 -4.86 11.78 -3.11
C VAL A 34 -5.07 11.65 -1.60
N LYS A 35 -6.23 12.09 -1.12
CA LYS A 35 -6.61 11.95 0.28
C LYS A 35 -7.02 10.52 0.59
N PHE A 36 -6.79 10.09 1.83
CA PHE A 36 -7.20 8.78 2.31
C PHE A 36 -8.68 8.47 2.05
N ASP A 37 -9.58 9.43 2.33
CA ASP A 37 -11.03 9.25 2.15
C ASP A 37 -11.45 9.08 0.68
N ASP A 38 -10.60 9.52 -0.26
CA ASP A 38 -10.82 9.46 -1.71
C ASP A 38 -10.06 8.32 -2.38
N LEU A 39 -9.32 7.52 -1.61
CA LEU A 39 -8.37 6.52 -2.10
C LEU A 39 -9.10 5.33 -2.71
N LYS A 40 -8.88 5.09 -4.01
CA LYS A 40 -9.51 3.97 -4.72
C LYS A 40 -8.66 2.73 -4.60
N ILE A 41 -9.28 1.56 -4.84
CA ILE A 41 -8.55 0.28 -4.90
C ILE A 41 -7.43 0.31 -5.95
N SER A 42 -7.62 1.05 -7.06
CA SER A 42 -6.57 1.27 -8.07
C SER A 42 -5.35 1.99 -7.52
N ASP A 43 -5.56 2.93 -6.60
CA ASP A 43 -4.50 3.73 -5.99
C ASP A 43 -3.78 2.90 -4.91
N LEU A 44 -4.54 2.08 -4.17
CA LEU A 44 -3.98 1.12 -3.23
C LEU A 44 -3.06 0.11 -3.92
N LYS A 45 -3.42 -0.36 -5.13
CA LYS A 45 -2.54 -1.23 -5.93
C LYS A 45 -1.19 -0.55 -6.19
N PHE A 46 -1.18 0.75 -6.48
CA PHE A 46 0.05 1.49 -6.69
C PHE A 46 0.88 1.60 -5.40
N LEU A 47 0.26 1.91 -4.27
CA LEU A 47 0.93 1.96 -2.97
C LEU A 47 1.55 0.62 -2.58
N VAL A 48 0.80 -0.47 -2.76
CA VAL A 48 1.29 -1.84 -2.53
C VAL A 48 2.46 -2.16 -3.46
N TYR A 49 2.37 -1.80 -4.75
CA TYR A 49 3.45 -2.03 -5.70
C TYR A 49 4.72 -1.26 -5.30
N ASN A 50 4.60 0.01 -4.92
CA ASN A 50 5.75 0.79 -4.46
C ASN A 50 6.38 0.17 -3.22
N GLU A 51 5.60 -0.25 -2.23
CA GLU A 51 6.15 -0.87 -1.01
C GLU A 51 6.96 -2.14 -1.33
N ILE A 52 6.47 -2.98 -2.24
CA ILE A 52 7.15 -4.21 -2.65
C ILE A 52 8.44 -3.92 -3.44
N ASN A 53 8.44 -2.89 -4.29
CA ASN A 53 9.57 -2.57 -5.17
C ASN A 53 10.58 -1.56 -4.59
N HIS A 54 10.25 -0.90 -3.48
CA HIS A 54 11.14 0.03 -2.79
C HIS A 54 12.29 -0.69 -2.06
N ASP A 55 12.22 -2.02 -1.93
CA ASP A 55 13.25 -2.87 -1.31
C ASP A 55 14.30 -3.43 -2.33
N ILE A 56 14.34 -2.90 -3.56
CA ILE A 56 15.33 -3.25 -4.62
C ILE A 56 16.24 -2.06 -4.95
#